data_AF-A0A2V8LL44-F1
#
_entry.id   AF-A0A2V8LL44-F1
#
_cell.length_a   1.000
_cell.length_b   1.000
_cell.length_c   1.000
_cell.angle_alpha   90.00
_cell.angle_beta   90.00
_cell.angle_gamma   90.00
#
_symmetry.space_group_name_H-M   'P 1'
#
loop_
_entity.id
_entity.type
_entity.pdbx_description
1 polymer ?
#
loop_
_entity_poly.entity_id
_entity_poly.type
_entity_poly.pdbx_seq_one_letter_code
_entity_poly.pdbx_strand_id
1 'polypeptide(L)'
;MRINRNRTKVICFSIVCLFVTNACSNRLVKSFAAKNAIRQHLIQKYHDEVVVNVRNSSYLSIVFVNSALNKKSSNERWTRAQDAARFVALNYQDIQPIQQIWIAFMTAETKFIVLHYNVVIENFGFDKNGASLGNGSSETSDLRAPVVRYLPNSNQTDVSITRIQLEGDMKKGIALVPHFVALGDARQPNGEIDPPEYVVFDFASYSDNPVFADNANVEIDCDGQPALKGSARLLPTEESGTTENVAQFLSVRMSFKTFNKIAHTRNVRIRLEPKRFDLMPDDISALARMTSYVRAVDR
;
A
#
# COMPACT_ATOMS: atom_id res chain seq x y z
N MET A 1 -1.16 -80.15 -34.75
CA MET A 1 -0.03 -79.49 -34.08
C MET A 1 0.30 -78.19 -34.83
N ARG A 2 -0.10 -77.04 -34.29
CA ARG A 2 0.50 -75.72 -34.58
C ARG A 2 -0.02 -74.71 -33.54
N ILE A 3 0.90 -74.22 -32.73
CA ILE A 3 0.75 -73.09 -31.80
C ILE A 3 1.15 -71.83 -32.56
N ASN A 4 0.40 -70.73 -32.43
CA ASN A 4 0.91 -69.35 -32.44
C ASN A 4 -0.21 -68.40 -31.99
N ARG A 5 -0.17 -67.81 -30.79
CA ARG A 5 0.52 -66.55 -30.40
C ARG A 5 0.09 -65.33 -31.23
N ASN A 6 -0.88 -64.59 -30.69
CA ASN A 6 -1.10 -63.17 -30.99
C ASN A 6 -1.35 -62.42 -29.67
N ARG A 7 -0.27 -61.90 -29.09
CA ARG A 7 -0.30 -60.80 -28.12
C ARG A 7 0.55 -59.69 -28.70
N THR A 8 0.25 -58.46 -28.28
CA THR A 8 0.96 -57.19 -28.52
C THR A 8 0.34 -56.34 -29.62
N LYS A 9 -0.43 -55.33 -29.20
CA LYS A 9 -0.45 -53.95 -29.74
C LYS A 9 -1.46 -53.09 -28.94
N VAL A 10 -1.09 -52.75 -27.71
CA VAL A 10 -1.60 -51.56 -27.01
C VAL A 10 -0.37 -50.96 -26.31
N ILE A 11 -0.27 -49.63 -26.32
CA ILE A 11 0.77 -48.74 -25.74
C ILE A 11 1.42 -47.92 -26.87
N CYS A 12 0.78 -46.81 -27.23
CA CYS A 12 1.42 -45.72 -27.98
C CYS A 12 0.71 -44.36 -27.81
N PHE A 13 0.10 -44.08 -26.65
CA PHE A 13 -0.76 -42.88 -26.50
C PHE A 13 -0.62 -42.10 -25.17
N SER A 14 0.56 -42.06 -24.54
CA SER A 14 0.68 -41.35 -23.24
C SER A 14 2.00 -40.61 -22.93
N ILE A 15 2.87 -40.35 -23.92
CA ILE A 15 4.17 -39.67 -23.67
C ILE A 15 4.25 -38.24 -24.25
N VAL A 16 3.24 -37.78 -25.02
CA VAL A 16 3.31 -36.45 -25.67
C VAL A 16 2.68 -35.31 -24.84
N CYS A 17 1.89 -35.59 -23.81
CA CYS A 17 1.25 -34.54 -22.99
C CYS A 17 2.08 -34.00 -21.82
N LEU A 18 3.26 -34.56 -21.52
CA LEU A 18 4.09 -34.11 -20.36
C LEU A 18 5.09 -33.00 -20.69
N PHE A 19 5.27 -32.60 -21.95
CA PHE A 19 6.24 -31.57 -22.34
C PHE A 19 5.66 -30.16 -22.50
N VAL A 20 4.34 -29.98 -22.37
CA VAL A 20 3.70 -28.67 -22.59
C VAL A 20 3.56 -27.84 -21.30
N THR A 21 3.83 -28.43 -20.12
CA THR A 21 3.67 -27.73 -18.82
C THR A 21 4.92 -26.97 -18.37
N ASN A 22 6.09 -27.17 -18.99
CA ASN A 22 7.35 -26.51 -18.60
C ASN A 22 7.61 -25.12 -19.25
N ALA A 23 6.79 -24.69 -20.20
CA ALA A 23 7.00 -23.41 -20.88
C ALA A 23 6.48 -22.19 -20.08
N CYS A 24 5.44 -22.37 -19.26
CA CYS A 24 4.85 -21.28 -18.47
C CYS A 24 5.51 -21.07 -17.11
N SER A 25 6.00 -22.13 -16.46
CA SER A 25 6.66 -22.06 -15.14
C SER A 25 8.02 -21.36 -15.20
N ASN A 26 8.77 -21.55 -16.28
CA ASN A 26 10.11 -20.97 -16.45
C ASN A 26 10.12 -19.44 -16.56
N ARG A 27 9.06 -18.80 -17.08
CA ARG A 27 8.99 -17.34 -17.18
C ARG A 27 8.80 -16.68 -15.82
N LEU A 28 7.94 -17.26 -14.97
CA LEU A 28 7.69 -16.74 -13.61
C LEU A 28 8.94 -16.83 -12.74
N VAL A 29 9.62 -17.98 -12.72
CA VAL A 29 10.85 -18.19 -11.93
C VAL A 29 11.96 -17.23 -12.37
N LYS A 30 12.14 -17.04 -13.68
CA LYS A 30 13.11 -16.07 -14.21
C LYS A 30 12.79 -14.64 -13.79
N SER A 31 11.51 -14.26 -13.76
CA SER A 31 11.10 -12.91 -13.35
C SER A 31 11.42 -12.61 -11.87
N PHE A 32 11.23 -13.59 -10.97
CA PHE A 32 11.56 -13.43 -9.55
C PHE A 32 13.06 -13.37 -9.31
N ALA A 33 13.83 -14.26 -9.95
CA ALA A 33 15.29 -14.26 -9.87
C ALA A 33 15.85 -12.91 -10.36
N ALA A 34 15.34 -12.39 -11.48
CA ALA A 34 15.77 -11.12 -12.04
C ALA A 34 15.41 -9.92 -11.14
N LYS A 35 14.21 -9.90 -10.52
CA LYS A 35 13.84 -8.87 -9.52
C LYS A 35 14.82 -8.82 -8.36
N ASN A 36 15.15 -9.98 -7.78
CA ASN A 36 16.07 -10.03 -6.66
C ASN A 36 17.49 -9.64 -7.10
N ALA A 37 17.95 -10.06 -8.28
CA ALA A 37 19.25 -9.67 -8.82
C ALA A 37 19.36 -8.14 -9.00
N ILE A 38 18.34 -7.51 -9.61
CA ILE A 38 18.28 -6.03 -9.74
C ILE A 38 18.39 -5.40 -8.36
N ARG A 39 17.56 -5.85 -7.40
CA ARG A 39 17.58 -5.32 -6.03
C ARG A 39 18.98 -5.38 -5.42
N GLN A 40 19.62 -6.55 -5.45
CA GLN A 40 20.95 -6.73 -4.85
C GLN A 40 22.00 -5.87 -5.53
N HIS A 41 22.00 -5.77 -6.85
CA HIS A 41 22.98 -4.93 -7.56
C HIS A 41 22.77 -3.44 -7.29
N LEU A 42 21.52 -2.97 -7.18
CA LEU A 42 21.24 -1.58 -6.85
C LEU A 42 21.63 -1.26 -5.39
N ILE A 43 21.36 -2.17 -4.44
CA ILE A 43 21.82 -2.03 -3.04
C ILE A 43 23.35 -1.98 -3.00
N GLN A 44 24.03 -2.87 -3.73
CA GLN A 44 25.49 -2.91 -3.77
C GLN A 44 26.08 -1.64 -4.40
N LYS A 45 25.48 -1.12 -5.49
CA LYS A 45 25.97 0.05 -6.21
C LYS A 45 25.74 1.35 -5.45
N TYR A 46 24.59 1.49 -4.78
CA TYR A 46 24.15 2.76 -4.20
C TYR A 46 24.15 2.80 -2.68
N HIS A 47 24.31 1.65 -2.02
CA HIS A 47 24.27 1.51 -0.56
C HIS A 47 22.97 2.00 0.09
N ASP A 48 21.87 2.01 -0.68
CA ASP A 48 20.53 2.39 -0.23
C ASP A 48 19.65 1.14 -0.08
N GLU A 49 18.63 1.21 0.78
CA GLU A 49 17.56 0.22 0.78
C GLU A 49 16.71 0.37 -0.49
N VAL A 50 16.55 -0.73 -1.23
CA VAL A 50 15.82 -0.73 -2.50
C VAL A 50 14.71 -1.79 -2.48
N VAL A 51 13.51 -1.38 -2.89
CA VAL A 51 12.39 -2.27 -3.19
C VAL A 51 12.19 -2.31 -4.70
N VAL A 52 12.17 -3.51 -5.27
CA VAL A 52 11.95 -3.73 -6.71
C VAL A 52 10.67 -4.53 -6.90
N ASN A 53 9.74 -4.00 -7.67
CA ASN A 53 8.48 -4.67 -8.00
C ASN A 53 8.18 -4.57 -9.50
N VAL A 54 7.52 -5.57 -10.08
CA VAL A 54 6.99 -5.51 -11.44
C VAL A 54 5.47 -5.46 -11.33
N ARG A 55 4.86 -4.39 -11.83
CA ARG A 55 3.41 -4.19 -11.87
C ARG A 55 2.88 -4.51 -13.26
N ASN A 56 1.77 -5.24 -13.33
CA ASN A 56 1.05 -5.60 -14.56
C ASN A 56 1.92 -6.24 -15.66
N SER A 57 3.04 -6.88 -15.27
CA SER A 57 4.03 -7.47 -16.18
C SER A 57 4.70 -6.50 -17.17
N SER A 58 4.43 -5.19 -17.11
CA SER A 58 4.91 -4.19 -18.07
C SER A 58 5.68 -3.03 -17.43
N TYR A 59 5.55 -2.83 -16.13
CA TYR A 59 6.20 -1.72 -15.41
C TYR A 59 7.14 -2.26 -14.33
N LEU A 60 8.41 -1.87 -14.38
CA LEU A 60 9.34 -2.10 -13.27
C LEU A 60 9.33 -0.87 -12.36
N SER A 61 8.96 -1.05 -11.10
CA SER A 61 9.03 -0.02 -10.07
C SER A 61 10.21 -0.31 -9.16
N ILE A 62 11.09 0.67 -9.01
CA ILE A 62 12.24 0.65 -8.11
C ILE A 62 12.05 1.80 -7.14
N VAL A 63 12.05 1.49 -5.85
CA VAL A 63 11.86 2.48 -4.80
C VAL A 63 13.10 2.51 -3.92
N PHE A 64 13.76 3.66 -3.86
CA PHE A 64 14.82 3.96 -2.92
C PHE A 64 14.18 4.42 -1.61
N VAL A 65 14.29 3.58 -0.58
CA VAL A 65 13.67 3.81 0.74
C VAL A 65 14.69 4.46 1.65
N ASN A 66 14.32 5.58 2.28
CA ASN A 66 15.15 6.31 3.23
C ASN A 66 16.56 6.67 2.69
N SER A 67 16.71 6.84 1.37
CA SER A 67 17.97 7.22 0.74
C SER A 67 18.45 8.58 1.23
N ALA A 68 19.78 8.77 1.31
CA ALA A 68 20.36 10.07 1.61
C ALA A 68 19.91 11.17 0.61
N LEU A 69 19.51 10.78 -0.60
CA LEU A 69 18.98 11.69 -1.63
C LEU A 69 17.57 12.24 -1.32
N ASN A 70 16.86 11.67 -0.35
CA ASN A 70 15.56 12.18 0.09
C ASN A 70 15.67 13.62 0.65
N LYS A 71 16.85 14.00 1.17
CA LYS A 71 17.14 15.34 1.71
C LYS A 71 17.83 16.27 0.70
N LYS A 72 17.99 15.83 -0.54
CA LYS A 72 18.73 16.53 -1.61
C LYS A 72 17.80 17.21 -2.59
N SER A 73 18.36 17.85 -3.62
CA SER A 73 17.57 18.49 -4.66
C SER A 73 16.87 17.48 -5.58
N SER A 74 15.80 17.91 -6.27
CA SER A 74 15.13 17.10 -7.31
C SER A 74 16.10 16.70 -8.43
N ASN A 75 17.02 17.59 -8.82
CA ASN A 75 18.01 17.30 -9.86
C ASN A 75 18.99 16.17 -9.47
N GLU A 76 19.42 16.12 -8.21
CA GLU A 76 20.26 15.02 -7.72
C GLU A 76 19.50 13.68 -7.72
N ARG A 77 18.23 13.69 -7.27
CA ARG A 77 17.36 12.51 -7.34
C ARG A 77 17.10 12.06 -8.78
N TRP A 78 16.85 12.99 -9.68
CA TRP A 78 16.68 12.72 -11.10
C TRP A 78 17.93 12.06 -11.71
N THR A 79 19.11 12.58 -11.37
CA THR A 79 20.38 12.03 -11.84
C THR A 79 20.56 10.58 -11.37
N ARG A 80 20.27 10.31 -10.09
CA ARG A 80 20.28 8.93 -9.56
C ARG A 80 19.25 8.05 -10.25
N ALA A 81 18.04 8.54 -10.45
CA ALA A 81 16.98 7.80 -11.10
C ALA A 81 17.36 7.42 -12.54
N GLN A 82 17.93 8.35 -13.29
CA GLN A 82 18.42 8.08 -14.64
C GLN A 82 19.57 7.07 -14.67
N ASP A 83 20.55 7.20 -13.76
CA ASP A 83 21.64 6.22 -13.68
C ASP A 83 21.13 4.81 -13.31
N ALA A 84 20.19 4.71 -12.38
CA ALA A 84 19.57 3.45 -12.01
C ALA A 84 18.75 2.83 -13.16
N ALA A 85 17.95 3.65 -13.87
CA ALA A 85 17.16 3.20 -15.01
C ALA A 85 18.06 2.70 -16.16
N ARG A 86 19.14 3.44 -16.48
CA ARG A 86 20.13 3.00 -17.47
C ARG A 86 20.84 1.73 -17.04
N PHE A 87 21.22 1.63 -15.77
CA PHE A 87 21.84 0.41 -15.24
C PHE A 87 20.93 -0.79 -15.46
N VAL A 88 19.63 -0.67 -15.15
CA VAL A 88 18.67 -1.75 -15.40
C VAL A 88 18.54 -2.06 -16.88
N ALA A 89 18.34 -1.03 -17.71
CA ALA A 89 18.19 -1.19 -19.15
C ALA A 89 19.41 -1.84 -19.84
N LEU A 90 20.62 -1.65 -19.29
CA LEU A 90 21.84 -2.25 -19.82
C LEU A 90 22.04 -3.69 -19.33
N ASN A 91 21.73 -3.99 -18.07
CA ASN A 91 22.09 -5.27 -17.45
C ASN A 91 20.94 -6.30 -17.44
N TYR A 92 19.72 -5.88 -17.77
CA TYR A 92 18.50 -6.68 -17.57
C TYR A 92 17.52 -6.60 -18.74
N GLN A 93 18.02 -6.54 -19.98
CA GLN A 93 17.21 -6.47 -21.21
C GLN A 93 16.26 -7.67 -21.41
N ASP A 94 16.63 -8.82 -20.84
CA ASP A 94 15.90 -10.09 -20.95
C ASP A 94 14.66 -10.15 -20.06
N ILE A 95 14.43 -9.16 -19.20
CA ILE A 95 13.19 -9.07 -18.40
C ILE A 95 12.06 -8.52 -19.28
N GLN A 96 11.71 -9.29 -20.30
CA GLN A 96 10.53 -9.05 -21.11
C GLN A 96 9.27 -9.44 -20.31
N PRO A 97 8.17 -8.69 -20.43
CA PRO A 97 7.94 -7.55 -21.32
C PRO A 97 7.94 -6.18 -20.60
N ILE A 98 9.01 -5.81 -19.88
CA ILE A 98 9.09 -4.47 -19.27
C ILE A 98 9.13 -3.40 -20.38
N GLN A 99 8.17 -2.48 -20.34
CA GLN A 99 8.06 -1.34 -21.25
C GLN A 99 8.54 -0.05 -20.61
N GLN A 100 8.43 0.06 -19.29
CA GLN A 100 8.79 1.26 -18.53
C GLN A 100 9.44 0.93 -17.20
N ILE A 101 10.32 1.81 -16.77
CA ILE A 101 11.01 1.77 -15.49
C ILE A 101 10.62 3.02 -14.71
N TRP A 102 10.05 2.84 -13.53
CA TRP A 102 9.68 3.91 -12.62
C TRP A 102 10.60 3.88 -11.41
N ILE A 103 11.29 4.99 -11.16
CA ILE A 103 12.19 5.14 -10.01
C ILE A 103 11.59 6.15 -9.04
N ALA A 104 11.26 5.70 -7.84
CA ALA A 104 10.72 6.54 -6.78
C ALA A 104 11.69 6.69 -5.62
N PHE A 105 11.62 7.84 -4.96
CA PHE A 105 12.27 8.13 -3.68
C PHE A 105 11.20 8.23 -2.62
N MET A 106 11.39 7.51 -1.53
CA MET A 106 10.37 7.37 -0.50
C MET A 106 11.02 7.48 0.87
N THR A 107 10.36 8.18 1.78
CA THR A 107 10.65 8.09 3.20
C THR A 107 9.66 7.11 3.82
N ALA A 108 10.19 6.04 4.39
CA ALA A 108 9.46 5.10 5.20
C ALA A 108 9.78 5.40 6.67
N GLU A 109 8.80 5.94 7.38
CA GLU A 109 8.93 6.20 8.81
C GLU A 109 7.97 5.27 9.55
N THR A 110 8.54 4.44 10.41
CA THR A 110 7.79 3.76 11.46
C THR A 110 7.79 4.70 12.64
N LYS A 111 6.65 5.37 12.88
CA LYS A 111 6.44 6.09 14.13
C LYS A 111 5.63 5.15 15.03
N PHE A 112 6.25 4.70 16.12
CA PHE A 112 5.68 3.76 17.08
C PHE A 112 5.39 2.38 16.46
N ILE A 113 5.01 1.39 17.28
CA ILE A 113 4.84 -0.01 16.84
C ILE A 113 3.75 -0.17 15.75
N VAL A 114 2.85 0.81 15.57
CA VAL A 114 1.58 0.61 14.84
C VAL A 114 1.49 1.36 13.52
N LEU A 115 2.23 2.47 13.31
CA LEU A 115 2.06 3.32 12.13
C LEU A 115 3.29 3.30 11.23
N HIS A 116 3.18 2.56 10.13
CA HIS A 116 4.12 2.58 9.03
C HIS A 116 3.57 3.46 7.90
N TYR A 117 4.08 4.68 7.76
CA TYR A 117 3.76 5.50 6.59
C TYR A 117 4.93 5.59 5.63
N ASN A 118 4.56 5.57 4.36
CA ASN A 118 5.45 5.62 3.22
C ASN A 118 5.10 6.88 2.44
N VAL A 119 5.94 7.90 2.50
CA VAL A 119 5.74 9.14 1.75
C VAL A 119 6.65 9.12 0.55
N VAL A 120 6.05 9.01 -0.64
CA VAL A 120 6.77 9.21 -1.90
C VAL A 120 7.14 10.68 -2.01
N ILE A 121 8.43 10.97 -2.09
CA ILE A 121 8.96 12.33 -2.26
C ILE A 121 8.88 12.72 -3.72
N GLU A 122 9.34 11.83 -4.59
CA GLU A 122 9.43 12.08 -6.03
C GLU A 122 9.50 10.77 -6.80
N ASN A 123 8.97 10.76 -8.02
CA ASN A 123 8.95 9.60 -8.90
C ASN A 123 9.33 10.03 -10.32
N PHE A 124 10.14 9.23 -11.00
CA PHE A 124 10.66 9.49 -12.33
C PHE A 124 10.38 8.31 -13.25
N GLY A 125 9.83 8.59 -14.43
CA GLY A 125 9.49 7.59 -15.43
C GLY A 125 10.53 7.52 -16.55
N PHE A 126 10.91 6.30 -16.92
CA PHE A 126 11.83 6.00 -18.02
C PHE A 126 11.24 4.90 -18.92
N ASP A 127 11.62 4.91 -20.19
CA ASP A 127 11.32 3.81 -21.10
C ASP A 127 12.18 2.57 -20.79
N LYS A 128 11.94 1.47 -21.50
CA LYS A 128 12.73 0.23 -21.37
C LYS A 128 14.23 0.38 -21.67
N ASN A 129 14.63 1.46 -22.34
CA ASN A 129 16.02 1.77 -22.66
C ASN A 129 16.66 2.72 -21.64
N GLY A 130 15.93 3.12 -20.59
CA GLY A 130 16.39 4.08 -19.58
C GLY A 130 16.37 5.54 -20.06
N ALA A 131 15.69 5.84 -21.17
CA ALA A 131 15.46 7.21 -21.62
C ALA A 131 14.30 7.83 -20.83
N SER A 132 14.45 9.10 -20.46
CA SER A 132 13.42 9.84 -19.71
C SER A 132 12.12 9.91 -20.52
N LEU A 133 10.98 9.62 -19.89
CA LEU A 133 9.66 9.81 -20.50
C LEU A 133 9.19 11.28 -20.46
N GLY A 134 10.08 12.21 -20.06
CA GLY A 134 9.79 13.64 -19.84
C GLY A 134 9.53 13.95 -18.37
N ASN A 135 9.22 15.22 -18.06
CA ASN A 135 8.69 15.63 -16.76
C ASN A 135 7.27 15.06 -16.60
N GLY A 136 7.17 13.73 -16.53
CA GLY A 136 5.95 13.05 -16.14
C GLY A 136 5.60 13.61 -14.78
N SER A 137 4.42 14.22 -14.69
CA SER A 137 3.86 14.74 -13.46
C SER A 137 4.20 13.76 -12.34
N SER A 138 4.92 14.24 -11.32
CA SER A 138 4.89 13.60 -10.02
C SER A 138 3.40 13.42 -9.74
N GLU A 139 2.88 12.19 -9.91
CA GLU A 139 1.57 11.87 -9.37
C GLU A 139 1.75 12.13 -7.90
N THR A 140 1.37 13.32 -7.45
CA THR A 140 1.30 13.64 -6.04
C THR A 140 0.35 12.61 -5.51
N SER A 141 0.91 11.57 -4.88
CA SER A 141 0.15 10.45 -4.35
C SER A 141 -0.90 11.09 -3.45
N ASP A 142 -2.15 11.09 -3.89
CA ASP A 142 -3.25 11.59 -3.08
C ASP A 142 -3.18 10.81 -1.76
N LEU A 143 -2.85 11.50 -0.68
CA LEU A 143 -2.67 10.85 0.63
C LEU A 143 -3.99 10.28 1.15
N ARG A 144 -5.11 10.70 0.53
CA ARG A 144 -6.47 10.20 0.75
C ARG A 144 -6.83 9.04 -0.19
N ALA A 145 -5.95 8.65 -1.12
CA ALA A 145 -6.18 7.44 -1.89
C ALA A 145 -6.02 6.20 -0.99
N PRO A 146 -6.99 5.27 -0.98
CA PRO A 146 -6.83 4.03 -0.24
C PRO A 146 -5.61 3.23 -0.74
N VAL A 147 -4.80 2.78 0.20
CA VAL A 147 -3.69 1.86 0.01
C VAL A 147 -4.19 0.45 0.29
N VAL A 148 -3.94 -0.46 -0.65
CA VAL A 148 -4.41 -1.85 -0.59
C VAL A 148 -3.21 -2.79 -0.56
N ARG A 149 -3.04 -3.53 0.55
CA ARG A 149 -1.92 -4.42 0.80
C ARG A 149 -2.42 -5.83 1.06
N TYR A 150 -2.19 -6.74 0.13
CA TYR A 150 -2.45 -8.16 0.35
C TYR A 150 -1.28 -8.83 1.06
N LEU A 151 -1.62 -9.65 2.05
CA LEU A 151 -0.74 -10.47 2.88
C LEU A 151 -0.96 -11.94 2.50
N PRO A 152 -0.11 -12.53 1.64
CA PRO A 152 -0.31 -13.89 1.14
C PRO A 152 -0.32 -14.96 2.25
N ASN A 153 0.45 -14.75 3.31
CA ASN A 153 0.61 -15.72 4.39
C ASN A 153 -0.66 -15.89 5.22
N SER A 154 -1.50 -14.85 5.31
CA SER A 154 -2.77 -14.87 6.04
C SER A 154 -3.99 -14.85 5.13
N ASN A 155 -3.80 -14.79 3.81
CA ASN A 155 -4.87 -14.57 2.82
C ASN A 155 -5.78 -13.39 3.22
N GLN A 156 -5.16 -12.27 3.56
CA GLN A 156 -5.86 -11.06 4.00
C GLN A 156 -5.42 -9.86 3.18
N THR A 157 -6.33 -8.91 3.02
CA THR A 157 -6.03 -7.58 2.51
C THR A 157 -6.22 -6.55 3.61
N ASP A 158 -5.19 -5.75 3.83
CA ASP A 158 -5.25 -4.49 4.58
C ASP A 158 -5.60 -3.35 3.62
N VAL A 159 -6.67 -2.63 3.94
CA VAL A 159 -7.11 -1.42 3.23
C VAL A 159 -7.06 -0.26 4.20
N SER A 160 -6.27 0.76 3.88
CA SER A 160 -6.09 1.94 4.73
C SER A 160 -6.04 3.22 3.91
N ILE A 161 -6.47 4.35 4.49
CA ILE A 161 -6.05 5.67 3.98
C ILE A 161 -4.83 6.08 4.78
N THR A 162 -3.78 6.53 4.08
CA THR A 162 -2.53 6.92 4.73
C THR A 162 -2.78 8.04 5.73
N ARG A 163 -3.57 9.06 5.33
CA ARG A 163 -3.85 10.20 6.19
C ARG A 163 -5.02 11.05 5.72
N ILE A 164 -5.92 11.36 6.64
CA ILE A 164 -6.85 12.51 6.59
C ILE A 164 -6.37 13.52 7.62
N GLN A 165 -5.89 14.69 7.19
CA GLN A 165 -5.42 15.72 8.12
C GLN A 165 -6.63 16.44 8.73
N LEU A 166 -6.78 16.37 10.06
CA LEU A 166 -7.89 17.03 10.76
C LEU A 166 -7.53 18.43 11.25
N GLU A 167 -6.27 18.64 11.63
CA GLU A 167 -5.77 19.92 12.14
C GLU A 167 -4.25 20.01 11.96
N GLY A 168 -3.72 21.17 11.57
CA GLY A 168 -2.27 21.41 11.50
C GLY A 168 -1.56 20.59 10.41
N ASP A 169 -0.34 20.13 10.69
CA ASP A 169 0.51 19.38 9.76
C ASP A 169 1.10 18.07 10.34
N MET A 170 2.09 17.48 9.66
CA MET A 170 2.74 16.22 10.11
C MET A 170 3.67 16.36 11.32
N LYS A 171 4.04 17.59 11.67
CA LYS A 171 4.93 17.89 12.79
C LYS A 171 4.13 18.35 14.00
N LYS A 172 3.08 19.15 13.76
CA LYS A 172 2.19 19.72 14.78
C LYS A 172 0.75 19.64 14.31
N GLY A 173 0.03 18.61 14.72
CA GLY A 173 -1.34 18.40 14.23
C GLY A 173 -1.97 17.09 14.62
N ILE A 174 -3.20 16.91 14.16
CA ILE A 174 -4.00 15.70 14.35
C ILE A 174 -4.40 15.14 13.00
N ALA A 175 -4.21 13.84 12.83
CA ALA A 175 -4.57 13.09 11.64
C ALA A 175 -5.46 11.91 11.99
N LEU A 176 -6.36 11.56 11.07
CA LEU A 176 -7.17 10.35 11.08
C LEU A 176 -6.62 9.35 10.05
N VAL A 177 -6.42 8.11 10.48
CA VAL A 177 -5.94 6.97 9.69
C VAL A 177 -7.00 5.87 9.78
N PRO A 178 -7.99 5.84 8.88
CA PRO A 178 -8.96 4.78 8.83
C PRO A 178 -8.34 3.54 8.16
N HIS A 179 -8.55 2.36 8.73
CA HIS A 179 -8.09 1.11 8.16
C HIS A 179 -8.96 -0.09 8.55
N PHE A 180 -8.90 -1.15 7.74
CA PHE A 180 -9.49 -2.45 8.06
C PHE A 180 -8.73 -3.58 7.38
N VAL A 181 -8.87 -4.79 7.94
CA VAL A 181 -8.34 -6.02 7.36
C VAL A 181 -9.49 -6.96 7.04
N ALA A 182 -9.52 -7.49 5.82
CA ALA A 182 -10.54 -8.43 5.38
C ALA A 182 -9.93 -9.63 4.64
N LEU A 183 -10.65 -10.74 4.57
CA LEU A 183 -10.19 -12.00 3.97
C LEU A 183 -10.25 -11.94 2.43
N GLY A 184 -9.19 -12.43 1.77
CA GLY A 184 -9.04 -12.44 0.31
C GLY A 184 -8.06 -11.39 -0.23
N ASP A 185 -7.90 -11.34 -1.56
CA ASP A 185 -7.01 -10.42 -2.28
C ASP A 185 -7.80 -9.35 -3.05
N ALA A 186 -7.93 -8.15 -2.46
CA ALA A 186 -8.69 -7.06 -3.08
C ALA A 186 -7.98 -6.37 -4.26
N ARG A 187 -6.78 -6.85 -4.61
CA ARG A 187 -6.02 -6.32 -5.76
C ARG A 187 -6.38 -7.04 -7.06
N GLN A 188 -7.07 -8.17 -6.99
CA GLN A 188 -7.48 -8.88 -8.20
C GLN A 188 -8.58 -8.07 -8.92
N PRO A 189 -8.59 -8.06 -10.27
CA PRO A 189 -9.72 -7.51 -11.01
C PRO A 189 -11.01 -8.20 -10.58
N ASN A 190 -12.01 -7.43 -10.13
CA ASN A 190 -13.26 -7.92 -9.52
C ASN A 190 -13.06 -8.77 -8.24
N GLY A 191 -11.87 -8.70 -7.64
CA GLY A 191 -11.57 -9.28 -6.34
C GLY A 191 -12.23 -8.46 -5.24
N GLU A 192 -13.53 -8.64 -5.06
CA GLU A 192 -14.20 -8.07 -3.89
C GLU A 192 -13.96 -9.01 -2.70
N ILE A 193 -13.46 -8.44 -1.60
CA ILE A 193 -13.24 -9.17 -0.34
C ILE A 193 -14.49 -9.13 0.53
N ASP A 194 -14.63 -10.12 1.43
CA ASP A 194 -15.75 -10.14 2.35
C ASP A 194 -15.69 -8.94 3.31
N PRO A 195 -16.85 -8.41 3.74
CA PRO A 195 -16.89 -7.32 4.70
C PRO A 195 -16.11 -7.65 5.98
N PRO A 196 -15.19 -6.78 6.42
CA PRO A 196 -14.53 -6.97 7.69
C PRO A 196 -15.55 -6.85 8.82
N GLU A 197 -15.27 -7.47 9.96
CA GLU A 197 -16.11 -7.33 11.15
C GLU A 197 -16.12 -5.87 11.64
N TYR A 198 -14.94 -5.24 11.63
CA TYR A 198 -14.75 -3.89 12.12
C TYR A 198 -13.81 -3.07 11.24
N VAL A 199 -13.98 -1.75 11.33
CA VAL A 199 -13.06 -0.73 10.82
C VAL A 199 -12.51 0.03 12.01
N VAL A 200 -11.23 0.39 11.94
CA VAL A 200 -10.54 1.13 12.98
C VAL A 200 -10.24 2.54 12.48
N PHE A 201 -10.62 3.53 13.27
CA PHE A 201 -10.19 4.92 13.11
C PHE A 201 -9.10 5.18 14.13
N ASP A 202 -7.87 5.30 13.65
CA ASP A 202 -6.74 5.74 14.46
C ASP A 202 -6.55 7.24 14.33
N PHE A 203 -6.51 7.94 15.45
CA PHE A 203 -6.17 9.35 15.52
C PHE A 203 -4.74 9.49 16.02
N ALA A 204 -3.89 10.09 15.20
CA ALA A 204 -2.52 10.41 15.53
C ALA A 204 -2.41 11.91 15.86
N SER A 205 -1.95 12.24 17.07
CA SER A 205 -1.57 13.60 17.45
C SER A 205 -0.06 13.71 17.52
N TYR A 206 0.49 14.80 16.99
CA TYR A 206 1.87 15.22 17.17
C TYR A 206 1.86 16.65 17.71
N SER A 207 2.33 16.84 18.94
CA SER A 207 2.21 18.13 19.63
C SER A 207 3.23 18.27 20.75
N ASP A 208 3.49 19.50 21.17
CA ASP A 208 4.44 19.77 22.25
C ASP A 208 3.91 19.30 23.63
N ASN A 209 2.60 19.07 23.74
CA ASN A 209 1.91 18.60 24.95
C ASN A 209 0.89 17.50 24.60
N PRO A 210 0.51 16.62 25.55
CA PRO A 210 -0.62 15.71 25.40
C PRO A 210 -1.91 16.45 25.01
N VAL A 211 -2.62 15.94 24.01
CA VAL A 211 -3.89 16.48 23.51
C VAL A 211 -5.07 15.57 23.87
N PHE A 212 -4.84 14.27 23.95
CA PHE A 212 -5.87 13.28 24.23
C PHE A 212 -5.88 12.89 25.70
N ALA A 213 -7.08 12.79 26.27
CA ALA A 213 -7.31 12.13 27.55
C ALA A 213 -7.27 10.60 27.40
N ASP A 214 -6.89 9.88 28.46
CA ASP A 214 -6.75 8.40 28.45
C ASP A 214 -8.00 7.65 27.97
N ASN A 215 -9.18 8.21 28.25
CA ASN A 215 -10.48 7.70 27.82
C ASN A 215 -11.28 8.80 27.10
N ALA A 216 -10.73 9.35 26.03
CA ALA A 216 -11.40 10.38 25.25
C ALA A 216 -12.77 9.89 24.73
N ASN A 217 -13.83 10.64 25.03
CA ASN A 217 -15.14 10.38 24.43
C ASN A 217 -15.09 10.70 22.94
N VAL A 218 -15.69 9.82 22.14
CA VAL A 218 -15.82 10.01 20.69
C VAL A 218 -17.27 9.99 20.29
N GLU A 219 -17.66 11.03 19.55
CA GLU A 219 -18.94 11.09 18.87
C GLU A 219 -18.70 11.35 17.39
N ILE A 220 -19.34 10.57 16.52
CA ILE A 220 -19.36 10.82 15.07
C ILE A 220 -20.79 11.10 14.67
N ASP A 221 -21.05 12.33 14.24
CA ASP A 221 -22.32 12.78 13.69
C ASP A 221 -22.24 12.72 12.16
N CYS A 222 -23.29 12.20 11.53
CA CYS A 222 -23.46 12.12 10.08
C CYS A 222 -24.75 12.84 9.69
N ASP A 223 -24.65 13.86 8.85
CA ASP A 223 -25.80 14.68 8.42
C ASP A 223 -26.65 15.19 9.61
N GLY A 224 -25.98 15.55 10.71
CA GLY A 224 -26.61 16.04 11.94
C GLY A 224 -27.21 14.97 12.85
N GLN A 225 -27.07 13.68 12.51
CA GLN A 225 -27.54 12.56 13.33
C GLN A 225 -26.38 11.76 13.91
N PRO A 226 -26.45 11.28 15.16
CA PRO A 226 -25.39 10.47 15.75
C PRO A 226 -25.27 9.13 14.99
N ALA A 227 -24.06 8.83 14.50
CA ALA A 227 -23.72 7.57 13.85
C ALA A 227 -22.90 6.64 14.74
N LEU A 228 -22.06 7.21 15.61
CA LEU A 228 -21.27 6.49 16.61
C LEU A 228 -21.15 7.34 17.87
N LYS A 229 -21.29 6.71 19.04
CA LYS A 229 -20.97 7.30 20.34
C LYS A 229 -20.28 6.24 21.19
N GLY A 230 -19.12 6.57 21.74
CA GLY A 230 -18.32 5.64 22.55
C GLY A 230 -17.07 6.29 23.10
N SER A 231 -16.07 5.48 23.41
CA SER A 231 -14.77 5.93 23.92
C SER A 231 -13.66 5.45 23.00
N ALA A 232 -12.67 6.31 22.77
CA ALA A 232 -11.42 5.93 22.14
C ALA A 232 -10.48 5.36 23.19
N ARG A 233 -9.69 4.37 22.78
CA ARG A 233 -8.62 3.83 23.61
C ARG A 233 -7.32 4.55 23.28
N LEU A 234 -6.68 5.14 24.27
CA LEU A 234 -5.28 5.56 24.16
C LEU A 234 -4.37 4.34 24.03
N LEU A 235 -3.62 4.29 22.94
CA LEU A 235 -2.62 3.25 22.73
C LEU A 235 -1.36 3.61 23.53
N PRO A 236 -0.70 2.62 24.15
CA PRO A 236 0.58 2.85 24.79
C PRO A 236 1.59 3.31 23.74
N THR A 237 2.14 4.50 23.93
CA THR A 237 3.29 4.97 23.17
C THR A 237 4.53 4.43 23.86
N GLU A 238 5.37 3.68 23.14
CA GLU A 238 6.74 3.46 23.59
C GLU A 238 7.39 4.84 23.80
N GLU A 239 8.22 4.99 24.83
CA GLU A 239 8.83 6.25 25.30
C GLU A 239 9.84 6.87 24.29
N SER A 240 9.59 6.76 22.98
CA SER A 240 10.42 7.31 21.91
C SER A 240 10.08 8.77 21.57
N GLY A 241 9.34 9.48 22.43
CA GLY A 241 9.12 10.90 22.27
C GLY A 241 10.43 11.65 22.46
N THR A 242 10.86 12.43 21.48
CA THR A 242 11.84 13.49 21.77
C THR A 242 11.17 14.48 22.72
N THR A 243 11.93 15.14 23.59
CA THR A 243 11.41 16.13 24.56
C THR A 243 10.60 17.26 23.93
N GLU A 244 10.61 17.38 22.60
CA GLU A 244 9.95 18.42 21.82
C GLU A 244 8.67 17.95 21.10
N ASN A 245 8.33 16.65 21.09
CA ASN A 245 7.13 16.15 20.42
C ASN A 245 6.55 14.92 21.14
N VAL A 246 5.42 15.14 21.82
CA VAL A 246 4.60 14.10 22.43
C VAL A 246 3.64 13.59 21.38
N ALA A 247 3.94 12.43 20.81
CA ALA A 247 2.96 11.75 19.96
C ALA A 247 1.96 10.99 20.83
N GLN A 248 0.69 10.95 20.41
CA GLN A 248 -0.35 10.15 21.03
C GLN A 248 -1.22 9.49 19.96
N PHE A 249 -1.68 8.28 20.25
CA PHE A 249 -2.55 7.51 19.34
C PHE A 249 -3.81 7.08 20.05
N LEU A 250 -4.96 7.47 19.51
CA LEU A 250 -6.26 7.00 19.95
C LEU A 250 -6.85 6.07 18.90
N SER A 251 -7.40 4.93 19.31
CA SER A 251 -8.11 4.02 18.40
C SER A 251 -9.57 3.92 18.75
N VAL A 252 -10.42 4.02 17.72
CA VAL A 252 -11.86 3.76 17.80
C VAL A 252 -12.19 2.63 16.86
N ARG A 253 -12.88 1.60 17.36
CA ARG A 253 -13.39 0.49 16.55
C ARG A 253 -14.87 0.67 16.31
N MET A 254 -15.31 0.40 15.09
CA MET A 254 -16.73 0.40 14.72
C MET A 254 -17.04 -0.74 13.77
N SER A 255 -18.31 -1.18 13.73
CA SER A 255 -18.73 -2.18 12.75
C SER A 255 -18.54 -1.66 11.32
N PHE A 256 -18.26 -2.53 10.36
CA PHE A 256 -18.18 -2.13 8.95
C PHE A 256 -19.49 -1.51 8.45
N LYS A 257 -20.65 -1.97 8.95
CA LYS A 257 -21.95 -1.35 8.62
C LYS A 257 -22.02 0.12 9.06
N THR A 258 -21.53 0.44 10.25
CA THR A 258 -21.45 1.82 10.75
C THR A 258 -20.49 2.65 9.90
N PHE A 259 -19.31 2.12 9.61
CA PHE A 259 -18.34 2.77 8.74
C PHE A 259 -18.90 3.05 7.35
N ASN A 260 -19.56 2.06 6.73
CA ASN A 260 -20.17 2.21 5.41
C ASN A 260 -21.24 3.30 5.38
N LYS A 261 -22.03 3.45 6.47
CA LYS A 261 -22.96 4.56 6.62
C LYS A 261 -22.24 5.90 6.68
N ILE A 262 -21.17 6.02 7.48
CA ILE A 262 -20.36 7.24 7.60
C ILE A 262 -19.73 7.62 6.25
N ALA A 263 -19.22 6.64 5.52
CA ALA A 263 -18.53 6.84 4.25
C ALA A 263 -19.44 7.37 3.12
N HIS A 264 -20.77 7.20 3.24
CA HIS A 264 -21.74 7.57 2.21
C HIS A 264 -22.67 8.74 2.61
N THR A 265 -22.34 9.48 3.67
CA THR A 265 -23.08 10.67 4.09
C THR A 265 -22.58 11.92 3.38
N ARG A 266 -23.28 13.04 3.52
CA ARG A 266 -22.85 14.32 2.92
C ARG A 266 -21.91 15.09 3.84
N ASN A 267 -22.15 14.99 5.15
CA ASN A 267 -21.38 15.69 6.17
C ASN A 267 -21.03 14.71 7.28
N VAL A 268 -19.74 14.69 7.65
CA VAL A 268 -19.23 13.92 8.79
C VAL A 268 -18.56 14.87 9.76
N ARG A 269 -18.95 14.78 11.02
CA ARG A 269 -18.39 15.55 12.11
C ARG A 269 -17.91 14.61 13.20
N ILE A 270 -16.66 14.75 13.58
CA ILE A 270 -16.02 13.95 14.62
C ILE A 270 -15.77 14.86 15.82
N ARG A 271 -16.22 14.44 17.00
CA ARG A 271 -15.89 15.06 18.28
C ARG A 271 -14.95 14.13 19.02
N LEU A 272 -13.79 14.65 19.39
CA LEU A 272 -12.78 14.04 20.23
C LEU A 272 -12.49 15.04 21.34
N GLU A 273 -13.17 14.92 22.48
CA GLU A 273 -13.14 15.96 23.51
C GLU A 273 -11.71 16.43 23.84
N PRO A 274 -11.45 17.75 23.86
CA PRO A 274 -12.39 18.86 23.68
C PRO A 274 -12.57 19.33 22.22
N LYS A 275 -11.93 18.67 21.25
CA LYS A 275 -11.86 19.09 19.86
C LYS A 275 -13.02 18.56 19.01
N ARG A 276 -13.28 19.28 17.94
CA ARG A 276 -14.27 18.92 16.92
C ARG A 276 -13.71 19.17 15.54
N PHE A 277 -13.94 18.22 14.65
CA PHE A 277 -13.44 18.21 13.28
C PHE A 277 -14.62 17.97 12.33
N ASP A 278 -14.78 18.82 11.33
CA ASP A 278 -15.70 18.59 10.23
C ASP A 278 -14.87 18.06 9.05
N LEU A 279 -15.19 16.88 8.53
CA LEU A 279 -14.46 16.29 7.40
C LEU A 279 -14.81 17.03 6.11
N MET A 280 -13.80 17.23 5.25
CA MET A 280 -14.03 17.82 3.93
C MET A 280 -14.71 16.81 3.00
N PRO A 281 -15.42 17.27 1.95
CA PRO A 281 -16.04 16.38 0.96
C PRO A 281 -15.08 15.37 0.34
N ASP A 282 -13.82 15.77 0.10
CA ASP A 282 -12.77 14.88 -0.43
C ASP A 282 -12.38 13.79 0.58
N ASP A 283 -12.37 14.10 1.87
CA ASP A 283 -12.06 13.14 2.93
C ASP A 283 -13.19 12.11 3.03
N ILE A 284 -14.45 12.56 2.97
CA ILE A 284 -15.62 11.66 2.95
C ILE A 284 -15.60 10.77 1.70
N SER A 285 -15.30 11.37 0.54
CA SER A 285 -15.16 10.62 -0.73
C SER A 285 -14.04 9.59 -0.65
N ALA A 286 -12.96 9.88 0.08
CA ALA A 286 -11.90 8.93 0.33
C ALA A 286 -12.37 7.73 1.18
N LEU A 287 -13.13 7.98 2.25
CA LEU A 287 -13.74 6.91 3.05
C LEU A 287 -14.66 6.05 2.17
N ALA A 288 -15.46 6.66 1.29
CA ALA A 288 -16.30 5.94 0.33
C ALA A 288 -15.48 5.01 -0.58
N ARG A 289 -14.34 5.49 -1.12
CA ARG A 289 -13.44 4.66 -1.94
C ARG A 289 -12.84 3.48 -1.17
N MET A 290 -12.73 3.53 0.16
CA MET A 290 -12.31 2.34 0.92
C MET A 290 -13.39 1.25 0.86
N THR A 291 -14.67 1.63 0.89
CA THR A 291 -15.79 0.67 0.87
C THR A 291 -15.91 -0.08 -0.46
N SER A 292 -15.43 0.49 -1.57
CA SER A 292 -15.51 -0.14 -2.89
C SER A 292 -14.61 -1.37 -3.07
N TYR A 293 -13.71 -1.64 -2.11
CA TYR A 293 -12.90 -2.87 -2.11
C TYR A 293 -13.65 -4.06 -1.51
N VAL A 294 -14.76 -3.80 -0.83
CA VAL A 294 -15.54 -4.80 -0.10
C VAL A 294 -16.80 -5.13 -0.88
N ARG A 295 -17.20 -6.40 -0.88
CA ARG A 295 -18.48 -6.83 -1.47
C ARG A 295 -19.64 -6.04 -0.91
N ALA A 296 -20.58 -5.66 -1.76
CA ALA A 296 -21.83 -5.09 -1.29
C ALA A 296 -22.49 -6.06 -0.32
N VAL A 297 -22.75 -5.62 0.92
CA VAL A 297 -23.62 -6.35 1.83
C VAL A 297 -25.03 -6.18 1.27
N ASP A 298 -25.64 -7.26 0.81
CA ASP A 298 -27.04 -7.26 0.38
C ASP A 298 -27.89 -6.50 1.42
N ARG A 299 -28.60 -5.48 0.95
CA ARG A 299 -29.36 -4.53 1.75
C ARG A 299 -30.58 -5.14 2.41
#